data_AF-A0AA86FUG3-F1
#
_entry.id   AF-A0AA86FUG3-F1
#
_cell.length_a   1.000
_cell.length_b   1.000
_cell.length_c   1.000
_cell.angle_alpha   90.00
_cell.angle_beta   90.00
_cell.angle_gamma   90.00
#
_symmetry.space_group_name_H-M   'P 1'
#
loop_
_entity.id
_entity.type
_entity.pdbx_description
1 polymer ?
#
loop_
_entity_poly.entity_id
_entity_poly.type
_entity_poly.pdbx_seq_one_letter_code
_entity_poly.pdbx_strand_id
1 'polypeptide(L)' 'MGDLTPRPFPWEAVIHTGFHLLRLSSETFWQLTPREFFAMTGGIRPAFHTLDRPAMDAMMRRFPDG' A
#
# COMPACT_ATOMS: atom_id res chain seq x y z
N MET A 1 -16.53 3.70 25.11
CA MET A 1 -16.87 2.49 24.32
C MET A 1 -16.96 2.95 22.88
N GLY A 2 -15.94 2.63 22.07
CA GLY A 2 -15.85 3.10 20.68
C GLY A 2 -16.99 2.55 19.83
N ASP A 3 -17.35 3.30 18.80
CA ASP A 3 -18.34 2.90 17.81
C ASP A 3 -17.91 1.60 17.11
N LEU A 4 -18.65 0.52 17.36
CA LEU A 4 -18.45 -0.77 16.70
C LEU A 4 -19.19 -0.84 15.36
N THR A 5 -19.55 0.31 14.78
CA THR A 5 -20.26 0.35 13.49
C THR A 5 -19.30 -0.13 12.40
N PRO A 6 -19.64 -1.22 11.69
CA PRO A 6 -18.81 -1.69 10.60
C PRO A 6 -18.70 -0.57 9.57
N ARG A 7 -17.47 -0.12 9.29
CA ARG A 7 -17.27 0.85 8.22
C ARG A 7 -17.63 0.21 6.88
N PRO A 8 -18.31 0.94 5.98
CA PRO A 8 -18.60 0.43 4.65
C PRO A 8 -17.31 0.10 3.92
N PHE A 9 -17.37 -0.91 3.06
CA PHE A 9 -16.24 -1.31 2.23
C PHE A 9 -15.81 -0.14 1.31
N PRO A 10 -14.50 0.17 1.21
CA PRO A 10 -14.02 1.38 0.54
C PRO A 10 -13.94 1.21 -0.99
N TRP A 11 -15.09 1.10 -1.66
CA TRP A 11 -15.16 0.87 -3.11
C TRP A 11 -14.41 1.91 -3.95
N GLU A 12 -14.48 3.18 -3.58
CA GLU A 12 -13.80 4.27 -4.31
C GLU A 12 -12.28 4.04 -4.37
N ALA A 13 -11.66 3.74 -3.23
CA ALA A 13 -10.22 3.50 -3.15
C ALA A 13 -9.81 2.24 -3.93
N VAL A 14 -10.64 1.19 -3.90
CA VAL A 14 -10.39 -0.06 -4.61
C VAL A 14 -10.47 0.16 -6.13
N ILE A 15 -11.49 0.87 -6.62
CA ILE A 15 -11.66 1.18 -8.05
C ILE A 15 -10.56 2.11 -8.55
N HIS A 16 -10.23 3.15 -7.78
CA HIS A 16 -9.14 4.06 -8.12
C HIS A 16 -7.80 3.30 -8.23
N THR A 17 -7.50 2.46 -7.24
CA THR A 17 -6.26 1.66 -7.25
C THR A 17 -6.22 0.67 -8.41
N GLY A 18 -7.33 -0.03 -8.68
CA GLY A 18 -7.43 -1.01 -9.76
C GLY A 18 -7.26 -0.39 -11.15
N PHE A 19 -8.05 0.65 -11.48
CA PHE A 19 -8.08 1.22 -12.84
C PHE A 19 -7.04 2.30 -13.09
N HIS A 20 -6.63 3.07 -12.07
CA HIS A 20 -5.73 4.20 -12.27
C HIS A 20 -4.29 3.90 -11.87
N LEU A 21 -4.08 3.30 -10.70
CA LEU A 21 -2.73 3.02 -10.19
C LEU A 21 -2.14 1.75 -10.80
N LEU A 22 -2.90 0.65 -10.78
CA LEU A 22 -2.48 -0.64 -11.35
C LEU A 22 -2.79 -0.77 -12.84
N ARG A 23 -3.65 0.11 -13.38
CA ARG A 23 -4.07 0.14 -14.80
C ARG A 23 -4.60 -1.20 -15.31
N LEU A 24 -5.35 -1.91 -14.47
CA LEU A 24 -5.97 -3.17 -14.84
C LEU A 24 -7.08 -2.94 -15.88
N SER A 25 -7.27 -3.90 -16.79
CA SER A 25 -8.48 -3.93 -17.61
C SER A 25 -9.69 -4.21 -16.71
N SER A 26 -10.88 -3.80 -17.16
CA SER A 26 -12.14 -4.11 -16.45
C SER A 26 -12.31 -5.61 -16.23
N GLU A 27 -11.99 -6.43 -17.23
CA GLU A 27 -12.10 -7.88 -17.12
C GLU A 27 -11.18 -8.46 -16.05
N THR A 28 -9.89 -8.09 -16.08
CA THR A 28 -8.91 -8.57 -15.09
C THR A 28 -9.30 -8.13 -13.68
N PHE A 29 -9.72 -6.87 -13.50
CA PHE A 29 -10.12 -6.37 -12.19
C PHE A 29 -11.27 -7.16 -11.56
N TRP A 30 -12.29 -7.53 -12.34
CA TRP A 30 -13.44 -8.29 -11.83
C TRP A 30 -13.19 -9.79 -11.68
N GLN A 31 -12.16 -10.34 -12.35
CA GLN A 31 -11.75 -11.73 -12.16
C GLN A 31 -10.84 -11.92 -10.93
N LEU A 32 -10.21 -10.85 -10.44
CA LEU A 32 -9.30 -10.93 -9.29
C LEU A 32 -10.05 -11.28 -8.00
N THR A 33 -9.43 -12.16 -7.21
CA THR A 33 -9.84 -12.36 -5.83
C THR A 33 -9.36 -11.21 -4.95
N PRO A 34 -10.06 -10.90 -3.83
CA PRO A 34 -9.60 -9.90 -2.86
C PRO A 34 -8.18 -10.15 -2.34
N ARG A 35 -7.76 -11.43 -2.23
CA ARG A 35 -6.42 -11.80 -1.76
C ARG A 35 -5.34 -11.45 -2.80
N GLU A 36 -5.60 -11.68 -4.07
CA GLU A 36 -4.70 -11.29 -5.15
C GLU A 36 -4.61 -9.77 -5.27
N PHE A 37 -5.75 -9.07 -5.17
CA PHE A 37 -5.77 -7.61 -5.13
C PHE A 37 -4.95 -7.05 -3.96
N PHE A 38 -5.11 -7.62 -2.76
CA PHE A 38 -4.33 -7.26 -1.57
C PHE A 38 -2.83 -7.51 -1.76
N ALA A 39 -2.44 -8.57 -2.44
CA ALA A 39 -1.05 -8.83 -2.80
C ALA A 39 -0.48 -7.74 -3.71
N MET A 40 -1.24 -7.37 -4.74
CA MET A 40 -0.85 -6.37 -5.75
C MET A 40 -0.70 -4.97 -5.15
N THR A 41 -1.51 -4.62 -4.14
CA THR A 41 -1.40 -3.33 -3.43
C THR A 41 -0.30 -3.31 -2.38
N GLY A 42 0.46 -4.40 -2.23
CA GLY A 42 1.60 -4.49 -1.31
C GLY A 42 1.22 -4.98 0.09
N GLY A 43 0.00 -5.46 0.31
CA GLY A 43 -0.45 -5.96 1.62
C GLY A 43 0.25 -7.23 2.10
N ILE A 44 0.90 -7.97 1.20
CA ILE A 44 1.71 -9.16 1.55
C ILE A 44 3.16 -8.79 1.88
N ARG A 45 3.64 -7.62 1.45
CA ARG A 45 5.00 -7.20 1.82
C ARG A 45 4.99 -6.90 3.32
N PRO A 46 5.95 -7.44 4.11
CA PRO A 46 6.14 -6.94 5.47
C PRO A 46 6.28 -5.43 5.36
N ALA A 47 5.61 -4.69 6.25
CA ALA A 47 5.69 -3.24 6.28
C ALA A 47 7.18 -2.88 6.24
N PHE A 48 7.66 -2.43 5.08
CA PHE A 48 8.99 -1.87 5.03
C PHE A 48 8.90 -0.72 6.00
N HIS A 49 9.67 -0.79 7.09
CA HIS A 49 10.01 0.40 7.83
C HIS A 49 10.56 1.33 6.76
N THR A 50 9.73 2.26 6.29
CA THR A 50 10.13 3.29 5.35
C THR A 50 11.41 3.87 5.91
N LEU A 51 12.41 4.05 5.03
CA LEU A 51 13.75 4.46 5.42
C LEU A 51 13.62 5.68 6.33
N ASP A 52 13.81 5.45 7.63
CA ASP A 52 13.42 6.41 8.65
C ASP A 52 14.31 7.63 8.48
N ARG A 53 13.72 8.83 8.47
CA ARG A 53 14.49 10.05 8.22
C ARG A 53 15.67 10.19 9.21
N PRO A 54 15.48 9.93 10.51
CA PRO A 54 16.57 9.79 11.46
C PRO A 54 17.63 8.72 11.10
N ALA A 55 17.23 7.56 10.59
CA ALA A 55 18.16 6.52 10.16
C ALA A 55 19.00 6.96 8.94
N MET A 56 18.41 7.69 7.99
CA MET A 56 19.13 8.31 6.88
C MET A 56 20.13 9.36 7.39
N ASP A 57 19.71 10.24 8.28
CA ASP A 57 20.59 11.28 8.85
C ASP A 57 21.72 10.68 9.70
N ALA A 58 21.50 9.52 10.33
CA ALA A 58 22.55 8.76 11.00
C ALA A 58 23.57 8.18 10.00
N MET A 59 23.12 7.68 8.85
CA MET A 59 24.00 7.19 7.77
C MET A 59 24.85 8.30 7.17
N MET A 60 24.27 9.45 6.83
CA MET A 60 25.01 10.59 6.27
C MET A 60 26.10 11.10 7.24
N ARG A 61 25.84 11.08 8.55
CA ARG A 61 26.88 11.41 9.55
C ARG A 61 27.97 10.35 9.66
N ARG A 62 27.64 9.08 9.43
CA ARG A 62 28.57 7.96 9.57
C ARG A 62 29.49 7.81 8.36
N PHE A 63 29.01 8.16 7.17
CA PHE A 63 29.75 8.09 5.91
C PHE A 63 29.69 9.45 5.20
N PRO A 64 30.46 10.44 5.65
CA PRO A 64 30.52 11.73 4.99
C PRO A 64 31.27 11.62 3.67
N ASP A 65 30.66 12.12 2.59
CA ASP A 65 31.25 12.16 1.25
C ASP A 65 32.28 13.31 1.15
N GLY A 66 33.43 13.13 1.81
CA GLY A 66 34.57 14.05 1.82
C GLY A 66 35.80 13.50 1.10
#